data_AF-X1HBB5-F1
#
_entry.id   AF-X1HBB5-F1
#
_cell.length_a   1.000
_cell.length_b   1.000
_cell.length_c   1.000
_cell.angle_alpha   90.00
_cell.angle_beta   90.00
_cell.angle_gamma   90.00
#
_symmetry.space_group_name_H-M   'P 1'
#
loop_
_entity.id
_entity.type
_entity.pdbx_description
1 polymer ?
#
loop_
_entity_poly.entity_id
_entity_poly.type
_entity_poly.pdbx_seq_one_letter_code
_entity_poly.pdbx_strand_id
1 'polypeptide(L)'
;CHDCDKVKIVLKDITAKYPDNLIIKSFDISLSEDVELAEALSELYQMPEEERLLVPVIFLGDDYLFRDAITFDNLDELIQKYLTTKTIAPWEKVKEKELTAQERLIARFQSFGLTAVAMSGLIDGINPCAFASIIFFISYLTLINRKGREILWIGGIFTLSVFLTYFLIGTGALKMITSLSFLPLVRKIFVLVTAALVLILGVVSLYDYLQFKRKGTTKDAKLQLPSFLKNMIHSAIRKNVRLSNYILMAAVTGFIVSLLELACTGQI
;
A
#
# COMPACT_ATOMS: atom_id res chain seq x y z
N CYS A 1 0.78 -21.30 -5.74
CA CYS A 1 -0.59 -21.64 -5.31
C CYS A 1 -0.80 -23.12 -5.59
N HIS A 2 -0.94 -23.96 -4.56
CA HIS A 2 -1.03 -25.41 -4.74
C HIS A 2 -2.31 -25.84 -5.49
N ASP A 3 -3.46 -25.27 -5.13
CA ASP A 3 -4.74 -25.64 -5.77
C ASP A 3 -4.82 -25.14 -7.21
N CYS A 4 -4.19 -24.01 -7.53
CA CYS A 4 -4.06 -23.53 -8.90
C CYS A 4 -3.27 -24.50 -9.80
N ASP A 5 -2.26 -25.18 -9.25
CA ASP A 5 -1.49 -26.17 -10.00
C ASP A 5 -2.29 -27.45 -10.27
N LYS A 6 -3.19 -27.85 -9.35
CA LYS A 6 -4.16 -28.94 -9.61
C LYS A 6 -5.10 -28.58 -10.76
N VAL A 7 -5.64 -27.36 -10.75
CA VAL A 7 -6.54 -26.87 -11.81
C VAL A 7 -5.85 -26.85 -13.17
N LYS A 8 -4.57 -26.48 -13.25
CA LYS A 8 -3.81 -26.54 -14.52
C LYS A 8 -3.76 -27.94 -15.13
N ILE A 9 -3.71 -28.99 -14.30
CA ILE A 9 -3.74 -30.38 -14.78
C ILE A 9 -5.11 -30.67 -15.39
N VAL A 10 -6.19 -30.34 -14.69
CA VAL A 10 -7.57 -30.51 -15.18
C VAL A 10 -7.80 -29.75 -16.50
N LEU A 11 -7.32 -28.51 -16.58
CA LEU A 11 -7.43 -27.70 -17.80
C LEU A 11 -6.68 -28.31 -18.99
N LYS A 12 -5.55 -28.98 -18.75
CA LYS A 12 -4.81 -29.66 -19.81
C LYS A 12 -5.62 -30.82 -20.40
N ASP A 13 -6.27 -31.61 -19.56
CA ASP A 13 -7.09 -32.74 -19.99
C ASP A 13 -8.35 -32.26 -20.74
N ILE A 14 -8.98 -31.18 -20.26
CA ILE A 14 -10.15 -30.56 -20.91
C ILE A 14 -9.79 -29.91 -22.26
N THR A 15 -8.63 -29.27 -22.36
CA THR A 15 -8.14 -28.70 -23.63
C THR A 15 -7.90 -29.78 -24.67
N ALA A 16 -7.44 -30.96 -24.26
CA ALA A 16 -7.28 -32.10 -25.17
C ALA A 16 -8.62 -32.65 -25.69
N LYS A 17 -9.69 -32.55 -24.89
CA LYS A 17 -11.05 -32.96 -25.28
C LYS A 17 -11.74 -31.94 -26.20
N TYR A 18 -11.47 -30.65 -26.04
CA TYR A 18 -12.11 -29.56 -26.79
C TYR A 18 -11.09 -28.62 -27.48
N PRO A 19 -10.29 -29.11 -28.46
CA PRO A 19 -9.19 -28.34 -29.04
C PRO A 19 -9.63 -27.10 -29.84
N ASP A 20 -10.75 -27.17 -30.56
CA ASP A 20 -11.17 -26.11 -31.50
C ASP A 20 -12.27 -25.18 -30.94
N ASN A 21 -12.87 -25.53 -29.80
CA ASN A 21 -14.05 -24.87 -29.26
C ASN A 21 -13.80 -24.17 -27.92
N LEU A 22 -12.55 -24.18 -27.42
CA LEU A 22 -12.21 -23.66 -26.10
C LEU A 22 -11.01 -22.70 -26.18
N ILE A 23 -11.22 -21.47 -25.71
CA ILE A 23 -10.16 -20.47 -25.54
C ILE A 23 -9.99 -20.24 -24.04
N ILE A 24 -8.84 -20.63 -23.51
CA ILE A 24 -8.50 -20.44 -22.09
C ILE A 24 -7.56 -19.24 -21.96
N LYS A 25 -7.92 -18.30 -21.09
CA LYS A 25 -7.06 -17.18 -20.72
C LYS A 25 -6.87 -17.15 -19.21
N SER A 26 -5.61 -17.15 -18.78
CA SER A 26 -5.23 -17.08 -17.37
C SER A 26 -4.88 -15.65 -16.97
N PHE A 27 -5.31 -15.25 -15.78
CA PHE A 27 -4.99 -13.98 -15.14
C PHE A 27 -4.34 -14.25 -13.78
N ASP A 28 -3.35 -13.44 -13.42
CA ASP A 28 -2.56 -13.61 -12.19
C ASP A 28 -2.90 -12.49 -11.20
N ILE A 29 -3.64 -12.83 -10.15
CA ILE A 29 -4.03 -11.89 -9.08
C ILE A 29 -2.84 -11.30 -8.29
N SER A 30 -1.59 -11.73 -8.57
CA SER A 30 -0.39 -11.05 -8.07
C SER A 30 -0.15 -9.71 -8.77
N LEU A 31 -0.77 -9.49 -9.94
CA LEU A 31 -0.73 -8.24 -10.71
C LEU A 31 -1.98 -7.40 -10.40
N SER A 32 -1.80 -6.11 -10.15
CA SER A 32 -2.93 -5.24 -9.76
C SER A 32 -4.01 -5.10 -10.84
N GLU A 33 -3.64 -5.12 -12.11
CA GLU A 33 -4.61 -5.04 -13.23
C GLU A 33 -5.55 -6.26 -13.23
N ASP A 34 -5.01 -7.43 -12.92
CA ASP A 34 -5.77 -8.68 -12.86
C ASP A 34 -6.60 -8.80 -11.57
N VAL A 35 -6.18 -8.16 -10.48
CA VAL A 35 -6.99 -8.03 -9.25
C VAL A 35 -8.27 -7.23 -9.52
N GLU A 36 -8.17 -6.13 -10.26
CA GLU A 36 -9.32 -5.31 -10.61
C GLU A 36 -10.30 -6.10 -11.50
N LEU A 37 -9.78 -6.83 -12.49
CA LEU A 37 -10.59 -7.70 -13.34
C LEU A 37 -11.26 -8.83 -12.53
N ALA A 38 -10.52 -9.47 -11.62
CA ALA A 38 -11.04 -10.56 -10.78
C ALA A 38 -12.16 -10.08 -9.86
N GLU A 39 -12.03 -8.90 -9.25
CA GLU A 39 -13.09 -8.31 -8.43
C GLU A 39 -14.32 -7.97 -9.26
N ALA A 40 -14.12 -7.36 -10.44
CA ALA A 40 -15.22 -6.97 -11.32
C ALA A 40 -16.00 -8.19 -11.86
N LEU A 41 -15.30 -9.27 -12.18
CA LEU A 41 -15.91 -10.56 -12.52
C LEU A 41 -16.65 -11.14 -11.31
N SER A 42 -16.02 -11.18 -10.13
CA SER A 42 -16.65 -11.74 -8.94
C SER A 42 -17.97 -11.02 -8.58
N GLU A 43 -18.02 -9.70 -8.75
CA GLU A 43 -19.25 -8.92 -8.56
C GLU A 43 -20.29 -9.18 -9.66
N LEU A 44 -19.86 -9.26 -10.93
CA LEU A 44 -20.76 -9.53 -12.06
C LEU A 44 -21.48 -10.87 -11.91
N TYR A 45 -20.78 -11.88 -11.40
CA TYR A 45 -21.31 -13.22 -11.15
C TYR A 45 -21.89 -13.38 -9.73
N GLN A 46 -22.05 -12.27 -9.00
CA GLN A 46 -22.68 -12.22 -7.66
C GLN A 46 -22.04 -13.15 -6.63
N MET A 47 -20.71 -13.31 -6.69
CA MET A 47 -19.97 -14.12 -5.72
C MET A 47 -20.09 -13.52 -4.30
N PRO A 48 -20.20 -14.36 -3.26
CA PRO A 48 -20.14 -13.92 -1.86
C PRO A 48 -18.88 -13.11 -1.59
N GLU A 49 -18.98 -12.03 -0.81
CA GLU A 49 -17.83 -11.16 -0.51
C GLU A 49 -16.65 -11.91 0.11
N GLU A 50 -16.93 -12.94 0.90
CA GLU A 50 -15.94 -13.80 1.56
C GLU A 50 -15.14 -14.67 0.57
N GLU A 51 -15.68 -14.91 -0.61
CA GLU A 51 -15.07 -15.75 -1.66
C GLU A 51 -14.36 -14.92 -2.75
N ARG A 52 -14.52 -13.60 -2.73
CA ARG A 52 -13.90 -12.71 -3.72
C ARG A 52 -12.39 -12.60 -3.50
N LEU A 53 -11.66 -12.42 -4.60
CA LEU A 53 -10.19 -12.36 -4.62
C LEU A 53 -9.49 -13.62 -4.09
N LEU A 54 -10.24 -14.71 -3.87
CA LEU A 54 -9.70 -16.01 -3.56
C LEU A 54 -9.55 -16.81 -4.86
N VAL A 55 -8.46 -17.57 -4.96
CA VAL A 55 -8.12 -18.40 -6.11
C VAL A 55 -8.03 -19.88 -5.73
N PRO A 56 -8.15 -20.82 -6.69
CA PRO A 56 -8.53 -20.64 -8.10
C PRO A 56 -10.04 -20.44 -8.31
N VAL A 57 -10.40 -19.66 -9.34
CA VAL A 57 -11.76 -19.50 -9.86
C VAL A 57 -11.74 -19.56 -11.38
N ILE A 58 -12.76 -20.17 -11.99
CA ILE A 58 -12.96 -20.23 -13.45
C ILE A 58 -14.32 -19.61 -13.77
N PHE A 59 -14.35 -18.69 -14.71
CA PHE A 59 -15.58 -18.10 -15.26
C PHE A 59 -15.82 -18.66 -16.67
N LEU A 60 -17.03 -19.15 -16.94
CA LEU A 60 -17.43 -19.62 -18.27
C LEU A 60 -18.89 -19.20 -18.54
N GLY A 61 -19.13 -18.49 -19.63
CA GLY A 61 -20.48 -18.03 -19.96
C GLY A 61 -21.02 -17.08 -18.88
N ASP A 62 -22.08 -17.50 -18.18
CA ASP A 62 -22.71 -16.78 -17.07
C ASP A 62 -22.57 -17.52 -15.72
N ASP A 63 -21.77 -18.59 -15.69
CA ASP A 63 -21.48 -19.37 -14.49
C ASP A 63 -20.00 -19.27 -14.06
N TYR A 64 -19.71 -19.68 -12.83
CA TYR A 64 -18.35 -19.80 -12.31
C TYR A 64 -18.17 -21.08 -11.49
N LEU A 65 -16.92 -21.54 -11.40
CA LEU A 65 -16.49 -22.63 -10.52
C LEU A 65 -15.37 -22.13 -9.61
N PHE A 66 -15.48 -22.41 -8.31
CA PHE A 66 -14.54 -21.96 -7.29
C PHE A 66 -13.90 -23.15 -6.57
N ARG A 67 -12.56 -23.13 -6.44
CA ARG A 67 -11.76 -24.13 -5.70
C ARG A 67 -12.16 -25.58 -5.98
N ASP A 68 -12.71 -26.27 -4.98
CA ASP A 68 -13.02 -27.70 -5.02
C ASP A 68 -14.12 -28.04 -6.03
N ALA A 69 -14.92 -27.05 -6.45
CA ALA A 69 -15.89 -27.22 -7.53
C ALA A 69 -15.22 -27.34 -8.91
N ILE A 70 -13.94 -26.98 -9.04
CA ILE A 70 -13.17 -27.08 -10.28
C ILE A 70 -12.66 -28.52 -10.44
N THR A 71 -13.55 -29.40 -10.90
CA THR A 71 -13.24 -30.79 -11.27
C THR A 71 -13.41 -30.99 -12.77
N PHE A 72 -12.87 -32.10 -13.30
CA PHE A 72 -13.02 -32.43 -14.71
C PHE A 72 -14.51 -32.58 -15.09
N ASP A 73 -15.29 -33.30 -14.30
CA ASP A 73 -16.70 -33.58 -14.59
C ASP A 73 -17.54 -32.30 -14.57
N ASN A 74 -17.37 -31.45 -13.57
CA ASN A 74 -18.09 -30.18 -13.46
C ASN A 74 -17.72 -29.22 -14.61
N LEU A 75 -16.44 -29.17 -14.98
CA LEU A 75 -16.00 -28.32 -16.08
C LEU A 75 -16.48 -28.85 -17.43
N ASP A 76 -16.54 -30.17 -17.61
CA ASP A 76 -17.09 -30.82 -18.80
C ASP A 76 -18.59 -30.52 -18.97
N GLU A 77 -19.37 -30.69 -17.90
CA GLU A 77 -20.80 -30.38 -17.90
C GLU A 77 -21.04 -28.89 -18.20
N LEU A 78 -20.23 -28.01 -17.61
CA LEU A 78 -20.32 -26.57 -17.85
C LEU A 78 -19.99 -26.20 -19.29
N ILE A 79 -18.96 -26.81 -19.88
CA ILE A 79 -18.62 -26.60 -21.29
C ILE A 79 -19.76 -27.09 -22.18
N GLN A 80 -20.30 -28.29 -21.93
CA GLN A 80 -21.39 -28.85 -22.71
C GLN A 80 -22.63 -27.96 -22.72
N LYS A 81 -22.96 -27.33 -21.59
CA LYS A 81 -24.05 -26.34 -21.47
C LYS A 81 -23.89 -25.17 -22.46
N TYR A 82 -22.66 -24.75 -22.73
CA TYR A 82 -22.37 -23.58 -23.55
C TYR A 82 -21.88 -23.90 -24.98
N LEU A 83 -21.73 -25.17 -25.37
CA LEU A 83 -21.28 -25.55 -26.72
C LEU A 83 -22.19 -25.02 -27.84
N THR A 84 -23.50 -24.92 -27.59
CA THR A 84 -24.50 -24.51 -28.59
C THR A 84 -24.86 -23.03 -28.51
N THR A 85 -24.39 -22.33 -27.46
CA THR A 85 -24.73 -20.93 -27.19
C THR A 85 -23.53 -20.06 -27.48
N LYS A 86 -23.68 -19.00 -28.29
CA LYS A 86 -22.60 -18.02 -28.47
C LYS A 86 -22.44 -17.23 -27.16
N THR A 87 -21.38 -17.53 -26.42
CA THR A 87 -21.01 -16.79 -25.22
C THR A 87 -20.04 -15.66 -25.56
N ILE A 88 -20.22 -14.51 -24.93
CA ILE A 88 -19.21 -13.45 -24.89
C ILE A 88 -18.17 -13.84 -23.84
N ALA A 89 -16.89 -13.59 -24.12
CA ALA A 89 -15.83 -13.91 -23.17
C ALA A 89 -16.02 -13.13 -21.86
N PRO A 90 -15.90 -13.77 -20.68
CA PRO A 90 -16.14 -13.09 -19.39
C PRO A 90 -15.33 -11.80 -19.22
N TRP A 91 -14.06 -11.79 -19.64
CA TRP A 91 -13.19 -10.62 -19.55
C TRP A 91 -13.58 -9.46 -20.49
N GLU A 92 -14.37 -9.70 -21.54
CA GLU A 92 -14.89 -8.65 -22.41
C GLU A 92 -16.13 -7.98 -21.81
N LYS A 93 -16.97 -8.75 -21.09
CA LYS A 93 -18.14 -8.21 -20.37
C LYS A 93 -17.77 -7.14 -19.35
N VAL A 94 -16.55 -7.21 -18.80
CA VAL A 94 -16.04 -6.25 -17.81
C VAL A 94 -15.48 -4.99 -18.48
N LYS A 95 -14.87 -5.09 -19.67
CA LYS A 95 -14.25 -3.94 -20.36
C LYS A 95 -15.24 -2.86 -20.75
N GLU A 96 -16.48 -3.21 -21.10
CA GLU A 96 -17.55 -2.22 -21.33
C GLU A 96 -17.93 -1.45 -20.05
N LYS A 97 -17.62 -2.01 -18.88
CA LYS A 97 -17.94 -1.46 -17.56
C LYS A 97 -16.78 -0.72 -16.89
N GLU A 98 -15.59 -0.64 -17.52
CA GLU A 98 -14.40 0.04 -16.97
C GLU A 98 -14.64 1.51 -16.58
N LEU A 99 -15.62 2.18 -17.19
CA LEU A 99 -16.08 3.52 -16.81
C LEU A 99 -16.60 3.62 -15.36
N THR A 100 -16.95 2.50 -14.71
CA THR A 100 -17.48 2.43 -13.32
C THR A 100 -16.41 2.09 -12.25
N ALA A 101 -15.16 1.81 -12.64
CA ALA A 101 -14.11 1.44 -11.69
C ALA A 101 -13.77 2.56 -10.69
N GLN A 102 -13.84 3.82 -11.14
CA GLN A 102 -13.65 4.99 -10.28
C GLN A 102 -14.78 5.11 -9.24
N GLU A 103 -16.02 4.83 -9.62
CA GLU A 103 -17.18 4.83 -8.72
C GLU A 103 -17.08 3.69 -7.68
N ARG A 104 -16.54 2.53 -8.08
CA ARG A 104 -16.34 1.36 -7.20
C ARG A 104 -15.22 1.57 -6.18
N LEU A 105 -14.13 2.24 -6.57
CA LEU A 105 -13.09 2.66 -5.61
C LEU A 105 -13.68 3.62 -4.57
N ILE A 106 -14.50 4.58 -4.99
CA ILE A 106 -15.20 5.50 -4.09
C ILE A 106 -16.18 4.75 -3.18
N ALA A 107 -16.94 3.78 -3.71
CA ALA A 107 -17.85 2.95 -2.92
C ALA A 107 -17.10 2.09 -1.88
N ARG A 108 -15.93 1.55 -2.23
CA ARG A 108 -15.07 0.81 -1.30
C ARG A 108 -14.47 1.73 -0.24
N PHE A 109 -14.07 2.95 -0.60
CA PHE A 109 -13.68 3.97 0.37
C PHE A 109 -14.82 4.37 1.31
N GLN A 110 -16.07 4.41 0.82
CA GLN A 110 -17.26 4.63 1.64
C GLN A 110 -17.62 3.42 2.52
N SER A 111 -17.24 2.20 2.10
CA SER A 111 -17.41 0.97 2.89
C SER A 111 -16.39 0.84 4.04
N PHE A 112 -15.26 1.55 3.98
CA PHE A 112 -14.39 1.72 5.14
C PHE A 112 -15.13 2.60 6.15
N GLY A 113 -15.83 1.94 7.07
CA GLY A 113 -16.49 2.61 8.17
C GLY A 113 -15.50 3.48 8.95
N LEU A 114 -16.01 4.53 9.58
CA LEU A 114 -15.25 5.43 10.45
C LEU A 114 -14.37 4.66 11.46
N THR A 115 -14.85 3.49 11.88
CA THR A 115 -14.17 2.54 12.76
C THR A 115 -12.88 1.96 12.16
N ALA A 116 -12.89 1.56 10.89
CA ALA A 116 -11.72 1.03 10.21
C ALA A 116 -10.64 2.12 10.07
N VAL A 117 -11.03 3.33 9.67
CA VAL A 117 -10.11 4.47 9.56
C VAL A 117 -9.52 4.84 10.93
N ALA A 118 -10.35 4.87 11.98
CA ALA A 118 -9.91 5.18 13.33
C ALA A 118 -8.95 4.10 13.89
N MET A 119 -9.25 2.82 13.66
CA MET A 119 -8.40 1.72 14.11
C MET A 119 -7.07 1.67 13.37
N SER A 120 -7.08 1.84 12.05
CA SER A 120 -5.85 1.90 11.25
C SER A 120 -4.98 3.11 11.65
N GLY A 121 -5.59 4.28 11.86
CA GLY A 121 -4.88 5.46 12.35
C GLY A 121 -4.32 5.29 13.77
N LEU A 122 -5.01 4.54 14.64
CA LEU A 122 -4.51 4.23 15.99
C LEU A 122 -3.31 3.29 15.95
N ILE A 123 -3.36 2.27 15.09
CA ILE A 123 -2.25 1.31 14.91
C ILE A 123 -1.02 2.04 14.35
N ASP A 124 -1.20 2.89 13.34
CA ASP A 124 -0.11 3.70 12.76
C ASP A 124 0.44 4.74 13.76
N GLY A 125 -0.42 5.33 14.59
CA GLY A 125 -0.02 6.25 15.66
C GLY A 125 0.86 5.62 16.76
N ILE A 126 0.86 4.29 16.90
CA ILE A 126 1.73 3.53 17.83
C ILE A 126 3.03 3.10 17.13
N ASN A 127 3.41 3.74 16.02
CA ASN A 127 4.69 3.50 15.39
C ASN A 127 5.86 3.94 16.30
N PRO A 128 6.88 3.09 16.53
CA PRO A 128 8.12 3.46 17.22
C PRO A 128 8.76 4.78 16.76
N CYS A 129 8.64 5.13 15.47
CA CYS A 129 9.15 6.40 14.92
C CYS A 129 8.35 7.63 15.42
N ALA A 130 7.02 7.57 15.32
CA ALA A 130 6.11 8.61 15.80
C ALA A 130 6.22 8.79 17.33
N PHE A 131 6.32 7.69 18.06
CA PHE A 131 6.49 7.73 19.51
C PHE A 131 7.79 8.42 19.93
N ALA A 132 8.91 8.10 19.25
CA ALA A 132 10.20 8.73 19.51
C ALA A 132 10.19 10.24 19.22
N SER A 133 9.51 10.67 18.16
CA SER A 133 9.41 12.10 17.81
C SER A 133 8.58 12.88 18.83
N ILE A 134 7.47 12.31 19.30
CA ILE A 134 6.63 12.91 20.36
C ILE A 134 7.40 13.03 21.67
N ILE A 135 8.13 11.99 22.10
CA ILE A 135 8.96 12.05 23.31
C ILE A 135 10.03 13.13 23.19
N PHE A 136 10.72 13.20 22.05
CA PHE A 136 11.73 14.22 21.83
C PHE A 136 11.14 15.63 21.87
N PHE A 137 9.96 15.82 21.26
CA PHE A 137 9.24 17.08 21.27
C PHE A 137 8.81 17.50 22.68
N ILE A 138 8.21 16.59 23.45
CA ILE A 138 7.83 16.84 24.85
C ILE A 138 9.05 17.16 25.71
N SER A 139 10.15 16.41 25.54
CA SER A 139 11.40 16.65 26.26
C SER A 139 11.96 18.05 25.98
N TYR A 140 11.94 18.46 24.71
CA TYR A 140 12.36 19.80 24.29
C TYR A 140 11.49 20.92 24.89
N LEU A 141 10.16 20.77 24.89
CA LEU A 141 9.25 21.75 25.48
C LEU A 141 9.45 21.88 27.00
N THR A 142 9.74 20.76 27.67
CA THR A 142 10.04 20.72 29.10
C THR A 142 11.37 21.43 29.40
N LEU A 143 12.39 21.28 28.55
CA LEU A 143 13.69 21.97 28.69
C LEU A 143 13.59 23.50 28.57
N ILE A 144 12.61 24.02 27.81
CA ILE A 144 12.36 25.46 27.69
C ILE A 144 11.46 25.98 28.83
N ASN A 145 11.22 25.16 29.85
CA ASN A 145 10.51 25.50 31.08
C ASN A 145 9.05 25.97 30.84
N ARG A 146 8.45 25.53 29.73
CA ARG A 146 7.06 25.82 29.37
C ARG A 146 6.13 24.92 30.19
N LYS A 147 5.03 25.45 30.72
CA LYS A 147 4.14 24.70 31.63
C LYS A 147 2.67 24.78 31.20
N GLY A 148 1.95 23.69 31.39
CA GLY A 148 0.49 23.64 31.31
C GLY A 148 -0.07 23.94 29.92
N ARG A 149 -0.90 25.00 29.81
CA ARG A 149 -1.68 25.32 28.60
C ARG A 149 -0.82 25.61 27.36
N GLU A 150 0.38 26.17 27.54
CA GLU A 150 1.28 26.46 26.41
C GLU A 150 1.76 25.18 25.71
N ILE A 151 2.02 24.10 26.45
CA ILE A 151 2.39 22.79 25.87
C ILE A 151 1.22 22.23 25.05
N LEU A 152 -0.01 22.37 25.55
CA LEU A 152 -1.21 21.86 24.89
C LEU A 152 -1.47 22.59 23.57
N TRP A 153 -1.31 23.92 23.55
CA TRP A 153 -1.40 24.72 22.32
C TRP A 153 -0.29 24.36 21.31
N ILE A 154 0.94 24.23 21.77
CA ILE A 154 2.09 23.89 20.92
C ILE A 154 1.93 22.47 20.34
N GLY A 155 1.51 21.51 21.18
CA GLY A 155 1.19 20.14 20.76
C GLY A 155 0.04 20.09 19.76
N GLY A 156 -1.02 20.87 19.99
CA GLY A 156 -2.15 20.95 19.06
C GLY A 156 -1.74 21.48 17.67
N ILE A 157 -0.90 22.52 17.63
CA ILE A 157 -0.38 23.07 16.37
C ILE A 157 0.56 22.08 15.67
N PHE A 158 1.38 21.36 16.43
CA PHE A 158 2.22 20.28 15.92
C PHE A 158 1.36 19.18 15.27
N THR A 159 0.36 18.65 15.98
CA THR A 159 -0.55 17.61 15.46
C THR A 159 -1.32 18.08 14.24
N LEU A 160 -1.81 19.33 14.24
CA LEU A 160 -2.50 19.92 13.09
C LEU A 160 -1.58 20.00 11.87
N SER A 161 -0.31 20.37 12.07
CA SER A 161 0.68 20.42 11.01
C SER A 161 0.97 19.03 10.43
N VAL A 162 1.08 18.00 11.28
CA VAL A 162 1.28 16.61 10.85
C VAL A 162 0.08 16.15 10.02
N PHE A 163 -1.14 16.35 10.55
CA PHE A 163 -2.38 16.03 9.86
C PHE A 163 -2.48 16.69 8.49
N LEU A 164 -2.22 18.00 8.41
CA LEU A 164 -2.32 18.74 7.16
C LEU A 164 -1.25 18.30 6.14
N THR A 165 -0.05 17.97 6.61
CA THR A 165 1.03 17.47 5.77
C THR A 165 0.65 16.13 5.15
N TYR A 166 0.16 15.17 5.95
CA TYR A 166 -0.30 13.87 5.45
C TYR A 166 -1.52 13.98 4.57
N PHE A 167 -2.46 14.87 4.88
CA PHE A 167 -3.61 15.14 4.03
C PHE A 167 -3.21 15.69 2.66
N LEU A 168 -2.28 16.65 2.61
CA LEU A 168 -1.76 17.23 1.37
C LEU A 168 -0.94 16.22 0.56
N ILE A 169 -0.10 15.41 1.23
CA ILE A 169 0.65 14.35 0.57
C ILE A 169 -0.31 13.31 0.01
N GLY A 170 -1.32 12.87 0.76
CA GLY A 170 -2.31 11.91 0.30
C GLY A 170 -3.11 12.42 -0.91
N THR A 171 -3.65 13.63 -0.83
CA THR A 171 -4.41 14.25 -1.94
C THR A 171 -3.52 14.56 -3.16
N GLY A 172 -2.28 14.98 -2.94
CA GLY A 172 -1.30 15.22 -4.01
C GLY A 172 -0.81 13.94 -4.68
N ALA A 173 -0.50 12.91 -3.89
CA ALA A 173 -0.08 11.60 -4.37
C ALA A 173 -1.21 10.92 -5.16
N LEU A 174 -2.45 10.97 -4.67
CA LEU A 174 -3.61 10.44 -5.40
C LEU A 174 -3.76 11.10 -6.77
N LYS A 175 -3.67 12.43 -6.85
CA LYS A 175 -3.73 13.17 -8.12
C LYS A 175 -2.59 12.78 -9.07
N MET A 176 -1.39 12.59 -8.54
CA MET A 176 -0.22 12.16 -9.33
C MET A 176 -0.39 10.73 -9.84
N ILE A 177 -0.88 9.81 -9.00
CA ILE A 177 -1.14 8.41 -9.37
C ILE A 177 -2.23 8.33 -10.45
N THR A 178 -3.32 9.10 -10.34
CA THR A 178 -4.38 9.13 -11.36
C THR A 178 -3.95 9.78 -12.68
N SER A 179 -2.92 10.63 -12.67
CA SER A 179 -2.33 11.18 -13.91
C SER A 179 -1.27 10.26 -14.50
N LEU A 180 -0.62 9.41 -13.70
CA LEU A 180 0.44 8.48 -14.12
C LEU A 180 -0.06 7.07 -14.44
N SER A 181 -1.33 6.76 -14.22
CA SER A 181 -1.99 5.48 -14.54
C SER A 181 -1.91 5.11 -16.03
N PHE A 182 -1.52 6.04 -16.91
CA PHE A 182 -1.27 5.77 -18.33
C PHE A 182 0.12 5.18 -18.64
N LEU A 183 1.04 5.06 -17.67
CA LEU A 183 2.40 4.56 -17.90
C LEU A 183 2.77 3.42 -16.93
N PRO A 184 2.36 2.16 -17.22
CA PRO A 184 2.71 0.99 -16.40
C PRO A 184 4.24 0.81 -16.22
N LEU A 185 5.03 1.35 -17.15
CA LEU A 185 6.49 1.36 -17.09
C LEU A 185 7.03 2.22 -15.93
N VAL A 186 6.43 3.38 -15.66
CA VAL A 186 6.91 4.32 -14.63
C VAL A 186 6.69 3.75 -13.24
N ARG A 187 5.54 3.11 -13.01
CA ARG A 187 5.25 2.41 -11.74
C ARG A 187 6.27 1.29 -11.50
N LYS A 188 6.56 0.46 -12.50
CA LYS A 188 7.51 -0.65 -12.37
C LYS A 188 8.92 -0.15 -12.06
N ILE A 189 9.36 0.94 -12.70
CA ILE A 189 10.65 1.58 -12.43
C ILE A 189 10.67 2.13 -11.00
N PHE A 190 9.62 2.83 -10.56
CA PHE A 190 9.56 3.39 -9.21
C PHE A 190 9.64 2.32 -8.12
N VAL A 191 8.90 1.21 -8.27
CA VAL A 191 8.96 0.07 -7.35
C VAL A 191 10.36 -0.55 -7.32
N LEU A 192 10.98 -0.73 -8.48
CA LEU A 192 12.31 -1.33 -8.59
C LEU A 192 13.39 -0.42 -7.96
N VAL A 193 13.30 0.89 -8.16
CA VAL A 193 14.19 1.88 -7.55
C VAL A 193 14.03 1.89 -6.02
N THR A 194 12.80 1.93 -5.52
CA THR A 194 12.53 1.91 -4.08
C THR A 194 13.00 0.60 -3.44
N ALA A 195 12.73 -0.56 -4.07
CA ALA A 195 13.20 -1.85 -3.60
C ALA A 195 14.74 -1.92 -3.57
N ALA A 196 15.42 -1.42 -4.61
CA ALA A 196 16.88 -1.36 -4.63
C ALA A 196 17.44 -0.44 -3.53
N LEU A 197 16.82 0.72 -3.31
CA LEU A 197 17.23 1.67 -2.27
C LEU A 197 17.08 1.06 -0.87
N VAL A 198 15.96 0.40 -0.60
CA VAL A 198 15.71 -0.29 0.68
C VAL A 198 16.70 -1.43 0.89
N LEU A 199 16.99 -2.21 -0.15
CA LEU A 199 17.98 -3.29 -0.08
C LEU A 199 19.37 -2.74 0.22
N ILE A 200 19.79 -1.65 -0.43
CA ILE A 200 21.06 -0.98 -0.17
C ILE A 200 21.10 -0.49 1.29
N LEU A 201 20.06 0.22 1.75
CA LEU A 201 19.99 0.71 3.13
C LEU A 201 20.02 -0.44 4.15
N GLY A 202 19.33 -1.55 3.86
CA GLY A 202 19.34 -2.76 4.69
C GLY A 202 20.72 -3.41 4.78
N VAL A 203 21.43 -3.53 3.65
CA VAL A 203 22.81 -4.05 3.61
C VAL A 203 23.77 -3.14 4.37
N VAL A 204 23.65 -1.81 4.20
CA VAL A 204 24.48 -0.84 4.94
C VAL A 204 24.17 -0.90 6.45
N SER A 205 22.91 -1.10 6.83
CA SER A 205 22.50 -1.26 8.23
C SER A 205 23.07 -2.54 8.85
N LEU A 206 23.03 -3.64 8.10
CA LEU A 206 23.63 -4.91 8.54
C LEU A 206 25.16 -4.81 8.65
N TYR A 207 25.80 -4.08 7.74
CA TYR A 207 27.23 -3.80 7.79
C TYR A 207 27.60 -2.97 9.02
N ASP A 208 26.84 -1.91 9.31
CA ASP A 208 27.02 -1.08 10.51
C ASP A 208 26.85 -1.91 11.80
N TYR A 209 25.88 -2.84 11.83
CA TYR A 209 25.72 -3.78 12.95
C TYR A 209 26.93 -4.71 13.14
N LEU A 210 27.42 -5.32 12.05
CA LEU A 210 28.60 -6.20 12.10
C LEU A 210 29.88 -5.44 12.48
N GLN A 211 30.02 -4.20 12.01
CA GLN A 211 31.13 -3.33 12.38
C GLN A 211 31.06 -2.90 13.85
N PHE A 212 29.85 -2.59 14.35
CA PHE A 212 29.61 -2.30 15.76
C PHE A 212 29.96 -3.50 16.65
N LYS A 213 29.54 -4.72 16.28
CA LYS A 213 29.88 -5.96 17.01
C LYS A 213 31.39 -6.23 17.06
N ARG A 214 32.16 -5.80 16.05
CA ARG A 214 33.62 -5.98 15.99
C ARG A 214 34.43 -4.90 16.71
N LYS A 215 33.98 -3.64 16.70
CA LYS A 215 34.74 -2.49 17.23
C LYS A 215 34.20 -1.93 18.55
N GLY A 216 32.97 -2.24 18.94
CA GLY A 216 32.35 -1.79 20.20
C GLY A 216 32.02 -0.30 20.28
N THR A 217 32.22 0.47 19.21
CA THR A 217 32.03 1.93 19.20
C THR A 217 31.02 2.37 18.15
N THR A 218 30.02 3.16 18.53
CA THR A 218 28.98 3.71 17.64
C THR A 218 29.47 4.86 16.74
N LYS A 219 30.72 5.31 16.86
CA LYS A 219 31.25 6.52 16.19
C LYS A 219 31.46 6.36 14.67
N ASP A 220 31.53 5.12 14.16
CA ASP A 220 31.86 4.81 12.75
C ASP A 220 30.64 4.37 11.90
N ALA A 221 29.42 4.41 12.43
CA ALA A 221 28.25 3.94 11.69
C ALA A 221 27.97 4.85 10.47
N LYS A 222 27.98 4.29 9.26
CA LYS A 222 27.75 5.01 7.99
C LYS A 222 26.33 5.56 7.87
N LEU A 223 25.35 4.93 8.54
CA LEU A 223 23.97 5.42 8.62
C LEU A 223 23.74 6.51 9.68
N GLN A 224 24.80 6.99 10.36
CA GLN A 224 24.61 8.16 11.21
C GLN A 224 24.27 9.40 10.38
N LEU A 225 23.28 10.14 10.88
CA LEU A 225 22.94 11.46 10.38
C LEU A 225 24.22 12.28 10.20
N PRO A 226 24.57 12.67 8.96
CA PRO A 226 25.87 13.25 8.66
C PRO A 226 26.09 14.52 9.47
N SER A 227 27.34 14.81 9.82
CA SER A 227 27.71 15.91 10.74
C SER A 227 27.16 17.26 10.28
N PHE A 228 27.01 17.48 8.97
CA PHE A 228 26.39 18.67 8.41
C PHE A 228 24.89 18.78 8.75
N LEU A 229 24.13 17.66 8.70
CA LEU A 229 22.71 17.63 9.06
C LEU A 229 22.54 17.84 10.58
N LYS A 230 23.38 17.21 11.40
CA LYS A 230 23.42 17.46 12.86
C LYS A 230 23.75 18.92 13.17
N ASN A 231 24.73 19.51 12.48
CA ASN A 231 25.12 20.90 12.68
C ASN A 231 24.08 21.88 12.14
N MET A 232 23.37 21.53 11.07
CA MET A 232 22.25 22.31 10.52
C MET A 232 21.05 22.26 11.45
N ILE A 233 20.70 21.09 11.99
CA ILE A 233 19.68 20.92 13.02
C ILE A 233 20.07 21.71 14.28
N HIS A 234 21.30 21.57 14.77
CA HIS A 234 21.78 22.31 15.94
C HIS A 234 21.85 23.82 15.72
N SER A 235 22.15 24.28 14.51
CA SER A 235 22.17 25.71 14.16
C SER A 235 20.78 26.27 13.92
N ALA A 236 19.87 25.49 13.32
CA ALA A 236 18.47 25.84 13.18
C ALA A 236 17.82 25.94 14.56
N ILE A 237 18.05 24.96 15.44
CA ILE A 237 17.61 25.00 16.85
C ILE A 237 18.20 26.24 17.54
N ARG A 238 19.52 26.50 17.47
CA ARG A 238 20.12 27.68 18.14
C ARG A 238 19.71 29.04 17.57
N LYS A 239 19.54 29.17 16.25
CA LYS A 239 19.12 30.44 15.62
C LYS A 239 17.61 30.68 15.74
N ASN A 240 16.77 29.65 15.67
CA ASN A 240 15.32 29.79 15.86
C ASN A 240 14.89 30.00 17.32
N VAL A 241 15.73 29.66 18.31
CA VAL A 241 15.44 29.93 19.74
C VAL A 241 15.31 31.43 20.05
N ARG A 242 15.72 32.33 19.14
CA ARG A 242 15.53 33.79 19.29
C ARG A 242 14.33 34.39 18.53
N LEU A 243 13.57 33.60 17.76
CA LEU A 243 12.37 34.11 17.08
C LEU A 243 11.14 33.89 17.97
N SER A 244 10.43 34.98 18.24
CA SER A 244 9.24 35.10 19.08
C SER A 244 8.07 34.15 18.76
N ASN A 245 8.14 33.37 17.67
CA ASN A 245 6.99 32.61 17.14
C ASN A 245 7.20 31.10 17.30
N TYR A 246 7.03 30.63 18.53
CA TYR A 246 7.00 29.21 18.90
C TYR A 246 5.94 28.41 18.11
N ILE A 247 4.86 29.06 17.67
CA ILE A 247 3.83 28.52 16.77
C ILE A 247 4.44 28.10 15.42
N LEU A 248 5.26 28.96 14.82
CA LEU A 248 5.92 28.69 13.55
C LEU A 248 6.95 27.57 13.70
N MET A 249 7.64 27.53 14.84
CA MET A 249 8.59 26.45 15.15
C MET A 249 7.89 25.09 15.24
N ALA A 250 6.75 25.02 15.94
CA ALA A 250 5.98 23.78 16.09
C ALA A 250 5.47 23.26 14.73
N ALA A 251 4.97 24.15 13.87
CA ALA A 251 4.51 23.81 12.53
C ALA A 251 5.66 23.29 11.64
N VAL A 252 6.78 24.02 11.57
CA VAL A 252 7.94 23.60 10.75
C VAL A 252 8.51 22.26 11.25
N THR A 253 8.59 22.08 12.57
CA THR A 253 9.08 20.82 13.14
C THR A 253 8.12 19.68 12.83
N GLY A 254 6.80 19.88 12.97
CA GLY A 254 5.78 18.90 12.60
C GLY A 254 5.85 18.50 11.12
N PHE A 255 6.00 19.47 10.22
CA PHE A 255 6.18 19.21 8.79
C PHE A 255 7.43 18.36 8.48
N ILE A 256 8.59 18.73 9.03
CA ILE A 256 9.85 18.00 8.79
C ILE A 256 9.77 16.58 9.36
N VAL A 257 9.23 16.42 10.58
CA VAL A 257 9.04 15.10 11.20
C VAL A 257 8.12 14.24 10.36
N SER A 258 6.99 14.77 9.87
CA SER A 258 6.05 14.05 9.01
C SER A 258 6.72 13.56 7.72
N LEU A 259 7.56 14.39 7.10
CA LEU A 259 8.27 14.00 5.87
C LEU A 259 9.28 12.87 6.11
N LEU A 260 9.95 12.88 7.27
CA LEU A 260 10.87 11.82 7.68
C LEU A 260 10.12 10.54 8.07
N GLU A 261 8.96 10.69 8.69
CA GLU A 261 8.10 9.59 9.13
C GLU A 261 7.47 8.86 7.94
N LEU A 262 7.08 9.59 6.88
CA LEU A 262 6.62 8.98 5.62
C LEU A 262 7.65 7.99 5.04
N ALA A 263 8.95 8.26 5.20
CA ALA A 263 10.01 7.34 4.77
C ALA A 263 10.11 6.07 5.65
N CYS A 264 9.52 6.09 6.85
CA CYS A 264 9.52 4.99 7.82
C CYS A 264 8.19 4.21 7.86
N THR A 265 7.05 4.85 7.57
CA THR A 265 5.69 4.25 7.60
C THR A 265 5.07 4.01 6.23
N GLY A 266 5.56 4.67 5.17
CA GLY A 266 4.98 4.59 3.82
C GLY A 266 5.18 3.23 3.12
N GLN A 267 5.43 2.16 3.87
CA GLN A 267 5.77 0.83 3.38
C GLN A 267 4.80 -0.27 3.85
N ILE A 268 3.63 0.12 4.37
CA ILE A 268 2.47 -0.75 4.64
C ILE A 268 1.35 -0.46 3.65
#